data_AF-A0A927VNB6-F1
#
_entry.id   AF-A0A927VNB6-F1
#
_cell.length_a   1.000
_cell.length_b   1.000
_cell.length_c   1.000
_cell.angle_alpha   90.00
_cell.angle_beta   90.00
_cell.angle_gamma   90.00
#
_symmetry.space_group_name_H-M   'P 1'
#
loop_
_entity.id
_entity.type
_entity.pdbx_description
1 polymer ?
#
loop_
_entity_poly.entity_id
_entity_poly.type
_entity_poly.pdbx_seq_one_letter_code
_entity_poly.pdbx_strand_id
1 'polypeptide(L)'
;MLFGNSTNKNDKWIKKLNKTYDPVKQKEAVDHIVGQTALENIARGGFTDNVRELAIGRLEDPKTLLQIAVENVNLMKGSNSYVTRAAGRRYLQVAGPAKFFPAISKLGNNKEKTAVTAVWTLKDDHKALEEALRHANDIEVVRLMSSWMRSYNYAHGFSSDDGFGRICSNRADELEIQAAKQKAMSLTDKQKVAFVKNGANPSAERKAMAHTITDDEVLASLLSSLGRYDGLLCQDIAEAFTDEQYLEQTAAKLDHERYQDIYPALMKKCSKYTPEFIIQDKRAPQEEWEKALDLIEAQDILKYVAESVLYPDRIRVKAAKKLGSQELLASLALGTIYEEPGKEAIAAMTDRDLLRKIVRESRNIFLRWGAAWRLQDPVLITNVELEAEPKGNGHMVIVTVKKDWEQYEERCIRCGAVYGHEDDSESTTYYGKSFNSFPCKPDMPVL
;
A
#
# COMPACT_ATOMS: atom_id res chain seq x y z
N MET A 1 -44.68 40.92 -2.49
CA MET A 1 -45.70 40.82 -3.55
C MET A 1 -44.99 40.52 -4.87
N LEU A 2 -44.92 39.24 -5.25
CA LEU A 2 -44.31 38.77 -6.51
C LEU A 2 -45.11 37.55 -7.02
N PHE A 3 -46.29 37.77 -7.57
CA PHE A 3 -46.98 36.75 -8.39
C PHE A 3 -47.69 37.47 -9.54
N GLY A 4 -47.02 37.56 -10.68
CA GLY A 4 -47.65 37.98 -11.94
C GLY A 4 -48.59 36.89 -12.45
N ASN A 5 -49.73 37.29 -13.03
CA ASN A 5 -50.85 36.49 -13.56
C ASN A 5 -50.50 35.04 -13.92
N SER A 6 -50.51 34.18 -12.90
CA SER A 6 -50.42 32.73 -13.02
C SER A 6 -51.80 32.21 -13.38
N THR A 7 -51.88 31.27 -14.31
CA THR A 7 -53.13 30.62 -14.68
C THR A 7 -53.82 30.05 -13.44
N ASN A 8 -55.11 30.40 -13.26
CA ASN A 8 -56.02 30.19 -12.11
C ASN A 8 -55.89 28.86 -11.35
N LYS A 9 -55.32 27.81 -11.95
CA LYS A 9 -55.15 26.49 -11.34
C LYS A 9 -54.05 26.43 -10.27
N ASN A 10 -52.92 27.11 -10.44
CA ASN A 10 -51.82 27.03 -9.46
C ASN A 10 -52.14 27.85 -8.19
N ASP A 11 -52.82 28.98 -8.33
CA ASP A 11 -53.14 29.90 -7.23
C ASP A 11 -53.96 29.24 -6.12
N LYS A 12 -54.90 28.35 -6.50
CA LYS A 12 -55.69 27.57 -5.54
C LYS A 12 -54.78 26.73 -4.65
N TRP A 13 -53.79 26.05 -5.24
CA TRP A 13 -52.88 25.15 -4.54
C TRP A 13 -51.82 25.91 -3.74
N ILE A 14 -51.31 27.02 -4.26
CA ILE A 14 -50.41 27.92 -3.51
C ILE A 14 -51.13 28.51 -2.28
N LYS A 15 -52.40 28.91 -2.41
CA LYS A 15 -53.22 29.33 -1.27
C LYS A 15 -53.46 28.18 -0.27
N LYS A 16 -53.62 26.94 -0.75
CA LYS A 16 -53.75 25.75 0.12
C LYS A 16 -52.45 25.50 0.89
N LEU A 17 -51.28 25.60 0.23
CA LEU A 17 -49.96 25.47 0.83
C LEU A 17 -49.74 26.45 1.99
N ASN A 18 -50.10 27.72 1.80
CA ASN A 18 -49.94 28.75 2.84
C ASN A 18 -50.85 28.57 4.06
N LYS A 19 -51.91 27.76 3.94
CA LYS A 19 -52.90 27.56 5.01
C LYS A 19 -52.70 26.27 5.81
N THR A 20 -51.72 25.44 5.45
CA THR A 20 -51.56 24.11 6.06
C THR A 20 -50.10 23.80 6.38
N TYR A 21 -49.89 23.30 7.60
CA TYR A 21 -48.60 22.78 8.09
C TYR A 21 -48.53 21.24 8.05
N ASP A 22 -49.59 20.59 7.59
CA ASP A 22 -49.68 19.14 7.47
C ASP A 22 -48.83 18.67 6.27
N PRO A 23 -47.75 17.88 6.48
CA PRO A 23 -46.85 17.46 5.41
C PRO A 23 -47.54 16.71 4.27
N VAL A 24 -48.61 15.95 4.55
CA VAL A 24 -49.35 15.19 3.55
C VAL A 24 -50.11 16.14 2.62
N LYS A 25 -50.78 17.14 3.20
CA LYS A 25 -51.52 18.16 2.44
C LYS A 25 -50.60 19.10 1.68
N GLN A 26 -49.42 19.37 2.23
CA GLN A 26 -48.37 20.13 1.56
C GLN A 26 -47.87 19.39 0.32
N LYS A 27 -47.57 18.09 0.43
CA LYS A 27 -47.19 17.25 -0.70
C LYS A 27 -48.26 17.21 -1.78
N GLU A 28 -49.50 16.90 -1.40
CA GLU A 28 -50.64 16.89 -2.32
C GLU A 28 -50.76 18.23 -3.08
N ALA A 29 -50.63 19.35 -2.36
CA ALA A 29 -50.72 20.66 -2.98
C ALA A 29 -49.55 20.97 -3.91
N VAL A 30 -48.31 20.57 -3.57
CA VAL A 30 -47.17 20.69 -4.48
C VAL A 30 -47.38 19.83 -5.72
N ASP A 31 -47.86 18.58 -5.60
CA ASP A 31 -48.07 17.63 -6.69
C ASP A 31 -49.06 18.13 -7.77
N HIS A 32 -50.03 18.96 -7.37
CA HIS A 32 -50.99 19.57 -8.28
C HIS A 32 -50.49 20.83 -9.01
N ILE A 33 -49.31 21.37 -8.66
CA ILE A 33 -48.74 22.55 -9.32
C ILE A 33 -47.97 22.10 -10.56
N VAL A 34 -48.39 22.50 -11.75
CA VAL A 34 -47.82 21.99 -13.02
C VAL A 34 -46.85 23.00 -13.66
N GLY A 35 -46.89 24.28 -13.25
CA GLY A 35 -46.04 25.32 -13.85
C GLY A 35 -44.63 25.35 -13.26
N GLN A 36 -43.60 25.20 -14.10
CA GLN A 36 -42.19 25.29 -13.69
C GLN A 36 -41.86 26.63 -12.99
N THR A 37 -42.40 27.76 -13.47
CA THR A 37 -42.26 29.07 -12.80
C THR A 37 -42.89 29.09 -11.40
N ALA A 38 -44.02 28.41 -11.20
CA ALA A 38 -44.66 28.33 -9.88
C ALA A 38 -43.84 27.44 -8.93
N LEU A 39 -43.35 26.30 -9.43
CA LEU A 39 -42.44 25.41 -8.67
C LEU A 39 -41.13 26.13 -8.29
N GLU A 40 -40.56 26.91 -9.21
CA GLU A 40 -39.37 27.71 -8.97
C GLU A 40 -39.60 28.76 -7.87
N ASN A 41 -40.71 29.50 -7.94
CA ASN A 41 -41.07 30.47 -6.91
C ASN A 41 -41.27 29.82 -5.54
N ILE A 42 -41.83 28.61 -5.50
CA ILE A 42 -41.97 27.85 -4.24
C ILE A 42 -40.61 27.41 -3.73
N ALA A 43 -39.73 26.91 -4.61
CA ALA A 43 -38.39 26.47 -4.25
C ALA A 43 -37.50 27.62 -3.72
N ARG A 44 -37.64 28.83 -4.29
CA ARG A 44 -36.90 30.03 -3.87
C ARG A 44 -37.53 30.78 -2.70
N GLY A 45 -38.84 30.64 -2.51
CA GLY A 45 -39.64 31.45 -1.57
C GLY A 45 -39.55 31.05 -0.09
N GLY A 46 -40.26 31.80 0.76
CA GLY A 46 -40.30 31.64 2.22
C GLY A 46 -41.16 30.48 2.75
N PHE A 47 -41.22 29.37 2.00
CA PHE A 47 -41.89 28.15 2.45
C PHE A 47 -40.98 27.32 3.37
N THR A 48 -41.56 26.36 4.10
CA THR A 48 -40.78 25.39 4.88
C THR A 48 -39.89 24.53 3.96
N ASP A 49 -38.74 24.08 4.44
CA ASP A 49 -37.78 23.27 3.67
C ASP A 49 -38.41 22.05 2.98
N ASN A 50 -39.35 21.35 3.62
CA ASN A 50 -40.07 20.21 3.03
C ASN A 50 -40.84 20.58 1.75
N VAL A 51 -41.56 21.70 1.77
CA VAL A 51 -42.33 22.21 0.62
C VAL A 51 -41.39 22.60 -0.52
N ARG A 52 -40.26 23.21 -0.17
CA ARG A 52 -39.23 23.63 -1.12
C ARG A 52 -38.56 22.41 -1.76
N GLU A 53 -38.22 21.38 -1.00
CA GLU A 53 -37.65 20.11 -1.49
C GLU A 53 -38.62 19.40 -2.46
N LEU A 54 -39.90 19.33 -2.12
CA LEU A 54 -40.92 18.76 -3.00
C LEU A 54 -41.05 19.52 -4.31
N ALA A 55 -41.02 20.85 -4.26
CA ALA A 55 -41.08 21.68 -5.47
C ALA A 55 -39.83 21.47 -6.35
N ILE A 56 -38.65 21.40 -5.71
CA ILE A 56 -37.38 21.11 -6.39
C ILE A 56 -37.42 19.76 -7.09
N GLY A 57 -37.93 18.70 -6.45
CA GLY A 57 -38.01 17.36 -7.06
C GLY A 57 -38.80 17.31 -8.37
N ARG A 58 -39.60 18.35 -8.65
CA ARG A 58 -40.42 18.49 -9.86
C ARG A 58 -39.90 19.53 -10.85
N LEU A 59 -38.80 20.21 -10.53
CA LEU A 59 -38.12 21.09 -11.48
C LEU A 59 -37.36 20.28 -12.52
N GLU A 60 -37.38 20.78 -13.75
CA GLU A 60 -36.76 20.13 -14.92
C GLU A 60 -35.68 20.98 -15.58
N ASP A 61 -35.60 22.29 -15.30
CA ASP A 61 -34.54 23.12 -15.85
C ASP A 61 -33.27 23.04 -14.98
N PRO A 62 -32.16 22.49 -15.50
CA PRO A 62 -30.87 22.49 -14.80
C PRO A 62 -30.44 23.88 -14.36
N LYS A 63 -30.65 24.91 -15.17
CA LYS A 63 -30.16 26.25 -14.84
C LYS A 63 -30.87 26.81 -13.61
N THR A 64 -32.19 26.68 -13.54
CA THR A 64 -32.99 27.03 -12.37
C THR A 64 -32.60 26.21 -11.14
N LEU A 65 -32.45 24.88 -11.26
CA LEU A 65 -32.02 24.01 -10.16
C LEU A 65 -30.66 24.42 -9.58
N LEU A 66 -29.71 24.75 -10.46
CA LEU A 66 -28.40 25.24 -10.09
C LEU A 66 -28.46 26.57 -9.34
N GLN A 67 -29.25 27.51 -9.85
CA GLN A 67 -29.40 28.82 -9.24
C GLN A 67 -30.03 28.71 -7.85
N ILE A 68 -31.03 27.85 -7.66
CA ILE A 68 -31.64 27.57 -6.36
C ILE A 68 -30.61 27.00 -5.38
N ALA A 69 -29.77 26.06 -5.82
CA ALA A 69 -28.73 25.49 -4.97
C ALA A 69 -27.77 26.59 -4.47
N VAL A 70 -27.31 27.47 -5.35
CA VAL A 70 -26.36 28.56 -5.03
C VAL A 70 -26.95 29.63 -4.13
N GLU A 71 -28.16 30.11 -4.45
CA GLU A 71 -28.82 31.14 -3.66
C GLU A 71 -29.00 30.68 -2.22
N ASN A 72 -29.37 29.41 -2.02
CA ASN A 72 -29.48 28.85 -0.67
C ASN A 72 -28.12 28.73 0.04
N VAL A 73 -27.04 28.38 -0.66
CA VAL A 73 -25.69 28.35 -0.07
C VAL A 73 -25.23 29.74 0.39
N ASN A 74 -25.55 30.77 -0.39
CA ASN A 74 -25.18 32.16 -0.07
C ASN A 74 -26.01 32.75 1.07
N LEU A 75 -27.29 32.38 1.16
CA LEU A 75 -28.20 32.85 2.21
C LEU A 75 -27.89 32.25 3.59
N MET A 76 -27.15 31.14 3.66
CA MET A 76 -26.88 30.46 4.92
C MET A 76 -25.49 30.77 5.50
N LYS A 77 -25.46 31.12 6.79
CA LYS A 77 -24.28 31.06 7.67
C LYS A 77 -23.99 29.62 8.17
N GLY A 78 -24.42 28.59 7.44
CA GLY A 78 -24.25 27.17 7.78
C GLY A 78 -24.57 26.26 6.59
N SER A 79 -23.95 25.08 6.55
CA SER A 79 -23.82 24.21 5.37
C SER A 79 -24.94 23.16 5.18
N ASN A 80 -26.10 23.30 5.85
CA ASN A 80 -27.00 22.15 6.08
C ASN A 80 -28.47 22.30 5.63
N SER A 81 -28.79 23.10 4.60
CA SER A 81 -30.19 23.17 4.12
C SER A 81 -30.54 21.95 3.30
N TYR A 82 -31.63 21.27 3.66
CA TYR A 82 -32.25 20.20 2.88
C TYR A 82 -32.57 20.65 1.45
N VAL A 83 -32.91 21.93 1.27
CA VAL A 83 -33.22 22.55 -0.03
C VAL A 83 -32.01 22.56 -0.95
N THR A 84 -30.84 22.91 -0.43
CA THR A 84 -29.60 22.88 -1.23
C THR A 84 -29.28 21.47 -1.70
N ARG A 85 -29.40 20.47 -0.81
CA ARG A 85 -29.16 19.06 -1.17
C ARG A 85 -30.17 18.55 -2.19
N ALA A 86 -31.44 18.87 -2.01
CA ALA A 86 -32.49 18.52 -2.96
C ALA A 86 -32.21 19.12 -4.34
N ALA A 87 -31.83 20.40 -4.40
CA ALA A 87 -31.54 21.10 -5.65
C ALA A 87 -30.33 20.50 -6.36
N GLY A 88 -29.26 20.22 -5.62
CA GLY A 88 -28.07 19.55 -6.15
C GLY A 88 -28.38 18.15 -6.69
N ARG A 89 -29.11 17.31 -5.93
CA ARG A 89 -29.47 15.95 -6.35
C ARG A 89 -30.34 15.97 -7.60
N ARG A 90 -31.34 16.86 -7.64
CA ARG A 90 -32.20 16.99 -8.80
C ARG A 90 -31.43 17.51 -10.01
N TYR A 91 -30.53 18.49 -9.82
CA TYR A 91 -29.64 18.93 -10.89
C TYR A 91 -28.86 17.75 -11.48
N LEU A 92 -28.27 16.90 -10.64
CA LEU A 92 -27.51 15.73 -11.08
C LEU A 92 -28.37 14.75 -11.89
N GLN A 93 -29.60 14.50 -11.47
CA GLN A 93 -30.55 13.65 -12.20
C GLN A 93 -30.89 14.22 -13.58
N VAL A 94 -31.08 15.54 -13.69
CA VAL A 94 -31.57 16.19 -14.91
C VAL A 94 -30.41 16.53 -15.87
N ALA A 95 -29.31 17.05 -15.36
CA ALA A 95 -28.18 17.53 -16.14
C ALA A 95 -27.07 16.48 -16.33
N GLY A 96 -27.02 15.49 -15.45
CA GLY A 96 -25.95 14.50 -15.36
C GLY A 96 -24.73 15.00 -14.57
N PRO A 97 -23.90 14.06 -14.06
CA PRO A 97 -22.71 14.37 -13.25
C PRO A 97 -21.66 15.20 -14.00
N ALA A 98 -21.48 14.96 -15.31
CA ALA A 98 -20.51 15.68 -16.13
C ALA A 98 -20.76 17.19 -16.23
N LYS A 99 -22.01 17.65 -16.05
CA LYS A 99 -22.37 19.07 -16.09
C LYS A 99 -22.34 19.74 -14.72
N PHE A 100 -22.36 18.97 -13.64
CA PHE A 100 -22.50 19.46 -12.27
C PHE A 100 -21.32 20.32 -11.84
N PHE A 101 -20.08 19.81 -11.90
CA PHE A 101 -18.91 20.57 -11.45
C PHE A 101 -18.57 21.79 -12.30
N PRO A 102 -18.61 21.75 -13.65
CA PRO A 102 -18.39 22.93 -14.47
C PRO A 102 -19.45 24.02 -14.26
N ALA A 103 -20.68 23.61 -13.96
CA ALA A 103 -21.74 24.54 -13.61
C ALA A 103 -21.47 25.17 -12.26
N ILE A 104 -21.08 24.36 -11.29
CA ILE A 104 -20.79 24.74 -9.92
C ILE A 104 -19.57 25.68 -9.79
N SER A 105 -18.48 25.41 -10.51
CA SER A 105 -17.26 26.24 -10.48
C SER A 105 -17.48 27.66 -11.02
N LYS A 106 -18.50 27.86 -11.85
CA LYS A 106 -18.88 29.18 -12.39
C LYS A 106 -19.70 30.04 -11.41
N LEU A 107 -20.13 29.51 -10.27
CA LEU A 107 -21.13 30.14 -9.41
C LEU A 107 -20.57 31.02 -8.30
N GLY A 108 -19.28 31.33 -8.34
CA GLY A 108 -18.73 32.50 -7.66
C GLY A 108 -17.60 32.21 -6.67
N ASN A 109 -17.19 33.28 -5.99
CA ASN A 109 -15.93 33.42 -5.24
C ASN A 109 -15.78 32.50 -4.00
N ASN A 110 -16.73 31.61 -3.72
CA ASN A 110 -16.71 30.72 -2.55
C ASN A 110 -16.64 29.24 -2.96
N LYS A 111 -15.47 28.86 -3.48
CA LYS A 111 -15.15 27.49 -3.94
C LYS A 111 -15.29 26.45 -2.82
N GLU A 112 -15.05 26.84 -1.58
CA GLU A 112 -15.14 25.98 -0.39
C GLU A 112 -16.58 25.55 -0.09
N LYS A 113 -17.51 26.51 0.07
CA LYS A 113 -18.92 26.19 0.31
C LYS A 113 -19.51 25.35 -0.81
N THR A 114 -19.05 25.63 -2.01
CA THR A 114 -19.39 24.95 -3.24
C THR A 114 -18.94 23.48 -3.23
N ALA A 115 -17.66 23.23 -2.92
CA ALA A 115 -17.08 21.89 -2.78
C ALA A 115 -17.82 21.07 -1.69
N VAL A 116 -18.04 21.69 -0.53
CA VAL A 116 -18.78 21.07 0.60
C VAL A 116 -20.20 20.70 0.16
N THR A 117 -20.90 21.59 -0.53
CA THR A 117 -22.26 21.34 -1.02
C THR A 117 -22.31 20.18 -2.01
N ALA A 118 -21.36 20.12 -2.95
CA ALA A 118 -21.25 19.03 -3.91
C ALA A 118 -21.07 17.68 -3.20
N VAL A 119 -20.13 17.59 -2.26
CA VAL A 119 -19.87 16.35 -1.49
C VAL A 119 -21.11 15.95 -0.69
N TRP A 120 -21.73 16.87 0.05
CA TRP A 120 -22.92 16.58 0.84
C TRP A 120 -24.12 16.12 0.01
N THR A 121 -24.23 16.62 -1.22
CA THR A 121 -25.30 16.26 -2.15
C THR A 121 -25.13 14.83 -2.67
N LEU A 122 -23.88 14.42 -2.84
CA LEU A 122 -23.49 13.21 -3.56
C LEU A 122 -22.95 12.09 -2.67
N LYS A 123 -22.81 12.33 -1.36
CA LYS A 123 -22.19 11.37 -0.43
C LYS A 123 -22.84 9.99 -0.43
N ASP A 124 -24.14 9.91 -0.75
CA ASP A 124 -24.89 8.65 -0.76
C ASP A 124 -24.90 8.00 -2.17
N ASP A 125 -24.37 8.68 -3.20
CA ASP A 125 -24.25 8.19 -4.57
C ASP A 125 -22.77 8.24 -5.01
N HIS A 126 -22.01 7.23 -4.56
CA HIS A 126 -20.57 7.15 -4.79
C HIS A 126 -20.22 7.18 -6.29
N LYS A 127 -21.05 6.59 -7.17
CA LYS A 127 -20.80 6.56 -8.61
C LYS A 127 -20.97 7.93 -9.23
N ALA A 128 -22.04 8.65 -8.89
CA ALA A 128 -22.24 10.01 -9.38
C ALA A 128 -21.15 10.95 -8.88
N LEU A 129 -20.67 10.74 -7.65
CA LEU A 129 -19.58 11.52 -7.08
C LEU A 129 -18.24 11.24 -7.73
N GLU A 130 -17.90 9.97 -7.98
CA GLU A 130 -16.70 9.57 -8.71
C GLU A 130 -16.70 10.15 -10.12
N GLU A 131 -17.79 9.99 -10.87
CA GLU A 131 -17.93 10.53 -12.22
C GLU A 131 -17.81 12.05 -12.21
N ALA A 132 -18.44 12.70 -11.24
CA ALA A 132 -18.38 14.15 -11.13
C ALA A 132 -16.94 14.62 -10.77
N LEU A 133 -16.20 13.92 -9.90
CA LEU A 133 -14.78 14.18 -9.62
C LEU A 133 -13.89 14.04 -10.86
N ARG A 134 -14.15 13.06 -11.73
CA ARG A 134 -13.41 12.90 -12.99
C ARG A 134 -13.51 14.12 -13.91
N HIS A 135 -14.63 14.86 -13.84
CA HIS A 135 -14.86 16.08 -14.62
C HIS A 135 -14.48 17.36 -13.87
N ALA A 136 -14.07 17.27 -12.61
CA ALA A 136 -13.55 18.42 -11.88
C ALA A 136 -12.15 18.79 -12.42
N ASN A 137 -12.02 20.05 -12.85
CA ASN A 137 -10.76 20.62 -13.36
C ASN A 137 -10.19 21.71 -12.43
N ASP A 138 -10.90 22.03 -11.34
CA ASP A 138 -10.44 23.00 -10.35
C ASP A 138 -9.81 22.28 -9.16
N ILE A 139 -8.49 22.35 -9.09
CA ILE A 139 -7.66 21.74 -8.05
C ILE A 139 -8.06 22.17 -6.63
N GLU A 140 -8.45 23.43 -6.43
CA GLU A 140 -8.82 23.94 -5.11
C GLU A 140 -10.13 23.29 -4.65
N VAL A 141 -11.07 23.11 -5.57
CA VAL A 141 -12.32 22.39 -5.29
C VAL A 141 -12.03 20.95 -4.87
N VAL A 142 -11.18 20.23 -5.61
CA VAL A 142 -10.84 18.83 -5.27
C VAL A 142 -10.07 18.73 -3.94
N ARG A 143 -9.13 19.64 -3.66
CA ARG A 143 -8.43 19.70 -2.36
C ARG A 143 -9.39 19.94 -1.20
N LEU A 144 -10.34 20.87 -1.35
CA LEU A 144 -11.36 21.15 -0.34
C LEU A 144 -12.26 19.92 -0.12
N MET A 145 -12.64 19.21 -1.19
CA MET A 145 -13.38 17.95 -1.08
C MET A 145 -12.58 16.87 -0.35
N SER A 146 -11.30 16.67 -0.70
CA SER A 146 -10.42 15.70 -0.04
C SER A 146 -10.21 16.02 1.45
N SER A 147 -9.97 17.29 1.79
CA SER A 147 -9.81 17.74 3.18
C SER A 147 -11.09 17.55 4.00
N TRP A 148 -12.22 17.93 3.42
CA TRP A 148 -13.52 17.76 4.07
C TRP A 148 -13.85 16.29 4.31
N MET A 149 -13.60 15.41 3.33
CA MET A 149 -13.83 13.97 3.49
C MET A 149 -12.93 13.33 4.53
N ARG A 150 -11.66 13.71 4.59
CA ARG A 150 -10.76 13.23 5.65
C ARG A 150 -11.29 13.63 7.02
N SER A 151 -11.75 14.87 7.16
CA SER A 151 -12.36 15.37 8.41
C SER A 151 -13.67 14.63 8.74
N TYR A 152 -14.51 14.37 7.73
CA TYR A 152 -15.76 13.63 7.89
C TYR A 152 -15.51 12.18 8.32
N ASN A 153 -14.59 11.48 7.64
CA ASN A 153 -14.24 10.10 7.95
C ASN A 153 -13.70 9.97 9.37
N TYR A 154 -12.78 10.87 9.75
CA TYR A 154 -12.24 10.94 11.10
C TYR A 154 -13.34 11.15 12.16
N ALA A 155 -14.28 12.06 11.91
CA ALA A 155 -15.38 12.36 12.83
C ALA A 155 -16.40 11.20 12.99
N HIS A 156 -16.47 10.27 12.04
CA HIS A 156 -17.44 9.17 12.04
C HIS A 156 -16.80 7.78 12.21
N GLY A 157 -15.49 7.71 12.52
CA GLY A 157 -14.79 6.45 12.73
C GLY A 157 -14.60 5.60 11.45
N PHE A 158 -14.75 6.22 10.28
CA PHE A 158 -14.42 5.59 9.01
C PHE A 158 -12.90 5.54 8.84
N SER A 159 -12.39 4.45 8.26
CA SER A 159 -10.96 4.35 8.02
C SER A 159 -10.53 5.43 7.02
N SER A 160 -9.31 5.94 7.16
CA SER A 160 -8.74 6.85 6.15
C SER A 160 -8.62 6.20 4.76
N ASP A 161 -8.74 4.87 4.70
CA ASP A 161 -8.69 4.06 3.48
C ASP A 161 -10.06 3.81 2.84
N ASP A 162 -11.14 4.36 3.40
CA ASP A 162 -12.45 4.30 2.77
C ASP A 162 -12.37 4.92 1.37
N GLY A 163 -12.75 4.14 0.35
CA GLY A 163 -12.37 4.36 -1.06
C GLY A 163 -12.63 5.76 -1.60
N PHE A 164 -13.55 6.52 -1.01
CA PHE A 164 -13.84 7.89 -1.41
C PHE A 164 -12.74 8.90 -1.06
N GLY A 165 -12.16 8.84 0.13
CA GLY A 165 -11.05 9.72 0.53
C GLY A 165 -9.83 9.52 -0.39
N ARG A 166 -9.64 8.28 -0.82
CA ARG A 166 -8.61 7.89 -1.80
C ARG A 166 -8.92 8.43 -3.19
N ILE A 167 -10.15 8.30 -3.70
CA ILE A 167 -10.55 8.85 -5.02
C ILE A 167 -10.31 10.38 -5.08
N CYS A 168 -10.76 11.12 -4.07
CA CYS A 168 -10.55 12.56 -4.01
C CYS A 168 -9.06 12.94 -3.98
N SER A 169 -8.26 12.21 -3.20
CA SER A 169 -6.83 12.46 -3.08
C SER A 169 -6.11 12.16 -4.40
N ASN A 170 -6.38 11.01 -5.02
CA ASN A 170 -5.83 10.65 -6.32
C ASN A 170 -6.17 11.69 -7.39
N ARG A 171 -7.41 12.18 -7.43
CA ARG A 171 -7.81 13.22 -8.40
C ARG A 171 -7.15 14.57 -8.13
N ALA A 172 -6.97 14.94 -6.86
CA ALA A 172 -6.22 16.15 -6.51
C ALA A 172 -4.77 16.03 -7.00
N ASP A 173 -4.13 14.90 -6.75
CA ASP A 173 -2.77 14.61 -7.20
C ASP A 173 -2.67 14.66 -8.73
N GLU A 174 -3.63 14.08 -9.46
CA GLU A 174 -3.69 14.17 -10.93
C GLU A 174 -3.74 15.62 -11.43
N LEU A 175 -4.60 16.46 -10.85
CA LEU A 175 -4.72 17.87 -11.23
C LEU A 175 -3.47 18.67 -10.85
N GLU A 176 -2.84 18.36 -9.71
CA GLU A 176 -1.56 18.92 -9.29
C GLU A 176 -0.46 18.59 -10.29
N ILE A 177 -0.39 17.32 -10.71
CA ILE A 177 0.55 16.85 -11.72
C ILE A 177 0.31 17.56 -13.05
N GLN A 178 -0.94 17.72 -13.48
CA GLN A 178 -1.27 18.41 -14.73
C GLN A 178 -0.88 19.89 -14.69
N ALA A 179 -1.22 20.60 -13.62
CA ALA A 179 -0.86 22.01 -13.44
C ALA A 179 0.66 22.18 -13.36
N ALA A 180 1.35 21.29 -12.65
CA ALA A 180 2.81 21.28 -12.56
C ALA A 180 3.45 21.01 -13.93
N LYS A 181 2.93 20.08 -14.73
CA LYS A 181 3.39 19.84 -16.12
C LYS A 181 3.21 21.08 -16.99
N GLN A 182 2.06 21.74 -16.96
CA GLN A 182 1.82 22.97 -17.71
C GLN A 182 2.79 24.08 -17.31
N LYS A 183 3.01 24.26 -16.00
CA LYS A 183 4.01 25.20 -15.47
C LYS A 183 5.42 24.82 -15.96
N ALA A 184 5.78 23.54 -15.90
CA ALA A 184 7.08 23.04 -16.31
C ALA A 184 7.41 23.30 -17.79
N MET A 185 6.41 23.28 -18.69
CA MET A 185 6.60 23.59 -20.11
C MET A 185 7.09 25.02 -20.36
N SER A 186 6.87 25.95 -19.41
CA SER A 186 7.37 27.33 -19.47
C SER A 186 8.74 27.53 -18.84
N LEU A 187 9.30 26.50 -18.18
CA LEU A 187 10.56 26.56 -17.45
C LEU A 187 11.69 25.92 -18.25
N THR A 188 12.89 26.49 -18.14
CA THR A 188 14.13 25.85 -18.59
C THR A 188 14.50 24.69 -17.66
N ASP A 189 15.28 23.72 -18.14
CA ASP A 189 15.69 22.57 -17.31
C ASP A 189 16.47 22.99 -16.07
N LYS A 190 17.28 24.05 -16.15
CA LYS A 190 17.95 24.65 -14.98
C LYS A 190 16.94 25.14 -13.92
N GLN A 191 15.85 25.76 -14.34
CA GLN A 191 14.79 26.21 -13.43
C GLN A 191 14.00 25.03 -12.85
N LYS A 192 13.72 24.01 -13.68
CA LYS A 192 13.08 22.76 -13.23
C LYS A 192 13.93 22.08 -12.15
N VAL A 193 15.23 21.94 -12.36
CA VAL A 193 16.17 21.38 -11.38
C VAL A 193 16.17 22.17 -10.08
N ALA A 194 16.28 23.49 -10.15
CA ALA A 194 16.25 24.33 -8.95
C ALA A 194 14.93 24.17 -8.17
N PHE A 195 13.82 24.01 -8.89
CA PHE A 195 12.51 23.72 -8.29
C PHE A 195 12.49 22.35 -7.61
N VAL A 196 12.98 21.30 -8.28
CA VAL A 196 13.01 19.95 -7.70
C VAL A 196 13.96 19.84 -6.51
N LYS A 197 15.09 20.57 -6.50
CA LYS A 197 16.05 20.54 -5.37
C LYS A 197 15.55 21.27 -4.12
N ASN A 198 14.89 22.42 -4.29
CA ASN A 198 14.58 23.33 -3.17
C ASN A 198 13.13 23.24 -2.68
N GLY A 199 12.29 22.39 -3.28
CA GLY A 199 10.90 22.21 -2.86
C GLY A 199 10.79 21.51 -1.51
N ALA A 200 9.96 22.03 -0.60
CA ALA A 200 9.63 21.36 0.65
C ALA A 200 8.75 20.13 0.38
N ASN A 201 9.15 18.96 0.91
CA ASN A 201 8.52 17.63 0.72
C ASN A 201 8.45 17.12 -0.73
N PRO A 202 8.38 15.80 -0.95
CA PRO A 202 8.12 15.21 -2.28
C PRO A 202 6.67 15.46 -2.68
N SER A 203 6.37 16.70 -3.11
CA SER A 203 5.06 17.06 -3.63
C SER A 203 4.85 16.47 -5.03
N ALA A 204 3.58 16.26 -5.40
CA ALA A 204 3.18 15.87 -6.75
C ALA A 204 3.78 16.80 -7.82
N GLU A 205 4.02 18.07 -7.48
CA GLU A 205 4.66 19.04 -8.34
C GLU A 205 6.14 18.71 -8.62
N ARG A 206 6.94 18.30 -7.62
CA ARG A 206 8.36 17.92 -7.84
C ARG A 206 8.45 16.71 -8.76
N LYS A 207 7.58 15.71 -8.55
CA LYS A 207 7.49 14.49 -9.37
C LYS A 207 7.13 14.83 -10.82
N ALA A 208 6.07 15.61 -11.00
CA ALA A 208 5.65 16.09 -12.32
C ALA A 208 6.74 16.89 -13.03
N MET A 209 7.47 17.75 -12.31
CA MET A 209 8.57 18.54 -12.83
C MET A 209 9.74 17.65 -13.29
N ALA A 210 10.12 16.66 -12.49
CA ALA A 210 11.17 15.69 -12.82
C ALA A 210 10.89 14.96 -14.14
N HIS A 211 9.65 14.50 -14.36
CA HIS A 211 9.24 13.83 -15.61
C HIS A 211 9.26 14.72 -16.86
N THR A 212 9.46 16.02 -16.72
CA THR A 212 9.56 16.95 -17.87
C THR A 212 11.00 17.36 -18.19
N ILE A 213 11.97 16.87 -17.42
CA ILE A 213 13.39 17.01 -17.72
C ILE A 213 13.75 15.90 -18.71
N THR A 214 14.26 16.28 -19.88
CA THR A 214 14.59 15.33 -20.97
C THR A 214 16.08 15.02 -21.07
N ASP A 215 16.91 15.76 -20.33
CA ASP A 215 18.35 15.58 -20.31
C ASP A 215 18.76 14.62 -19.19
N ASP A 216 19.27 13.45 -19.57
CA ASP A 216 19.67 12.40 -18.63
C ASP A 216 20.87 12.82 -17.75
N GLU A 217 21.77 13.69 -18.21
CA GLU A 217 22.85 14.24 -17.40
C GLU A 217 22.30 15.11 -16.26
N VAL A 218 21.27 15.89 -16.58
CA VAL A 218 20.56 16.71 -15.60
C VAL A 218 19.82 15.84 -14.58
N LEU A 219 19.15 14.76 -15.02
CA LEU A 219 18.50 13.80 -14.13
C LEU A 219 19.50 13.10 -13.20
N ALA A 220 20.69 12.71 -13.70
CA ALA A 220 21.73 12.09 -12.90
C ALA A 220 22.33 13.02 -11.85
N SER A 221 22.58 14.28 -12.21
CA SER A 221 23.00 15.32 -11.26
C SER A 221 21.93 15.54 -10.18
N LEU A 222 20.65 15.48 -10.56
CA LEU A 222 19.55 15.62 -9.65
C LEU A 222 19.51 14.46 -8.63
N LEU A 223 19.50 13.20 -9.09
CA LEU A 223 19.54 12.00 -8.22
C LEU A 223 20.70 12.04 -7.22
N SER A 224 21.88 12.45 -7.68
CA SER A 224 23.08 12.52 -6.84
C SER A 224 23.00 13.58 -5.75
N SER A 225 22.12 14.58 -5.90
CA SER A 225 22.00 15.72 -5.00
C SER A 225 20.79 15.69 -4.06
N LEU A 226 19.86 14.74 -4.25
CA LEU A 226 18.71 14.59 -3.36
C LEU A 226 19.11 13.97 -2.02
N GLY A 227 18.37 14.37 -0.97
CA GLY A 227 18.56 13.85 0.38
C GLY A 227 17.88 12.50 0.59
N ARG A 228 18.15 11.86 1.73
CA ARG A 228 17.63 10.53 2.09
C ARG A 228 16.10 10.42 2.21
N TYR A 229 15.40 11.55 2.34
CA TYR A 229 13.94 11.58 2.53
C TYR A 229 13.14 11.67 1.22
N ASP A 230 13.82 11.59 0.07
CA ASP A 230 13.22 11.78 -1.26
C ASP A 230 13.02 10.47 -2.05
N GLY A 231 12.95 9.30 -1.40
CA GLY A 231 12.97 8.01 -2.10
C GLY A 231 11.94 7.84 -3.23
N LEU A 232 10.68 8.25 -3.00
CA LEU A 232 9.66 8.24 -4.07
C LEU A 232 9.98 9.19 -5.24
N LEU A 233 10.63 10.31 -4.96
CA LEU A 233 11.06 11.24 -6.00
C LEU A 233 12.28 10.71 -6.75
N CYS A 234 13.21 10.04 -6.07
CA CYS A 234 14.32 9.33 -6.70
C CYS A 234 13.81 8.29 -7.71
N GLN A 235 12.80 7.50 -7.32
CA GLN A 235 12.16 6.55 -8.23
C GLN A 235 11.58 7.26 -9.47
N ASP A 236 10.80 8.33 -9.29
CA ASP A 236 10.17 9.07 -10.40
C ASP A 236 11.22 9.69 -11.34
N ILE A 237 12.33 10.21 -10.78
CA ILE A 237 13.46 10.74 -11.56
C ILE A 237 14.12 9.61 -12.36
N ALA A 238 14.36 8.45 -11.76
CA ALA A 238 14.90 7.29 -12.47
C ALA A 238 13.94 6.82 -13.58
N GLU A 239 12.63 6.85 -13.34
CA GLU A 239 11.60 6.61 -14.35
C GLU A 239 11.51 7.69 -15.43
N ALA A 240 12.19 8.84 -15.28
CA ALA A 240 12.28 9.86 -16.33
C ALA A 240 13.46 9.64 -17.30
N PHE A 241 14.47 8.81 -16.96
CA PHE A 241 15.64 8.60 -17.82
C PHE A 241 15.25 8.01 -19.18
N THR A 242 15.81 8.52 -20.27
CA THR A 242 15.55 7.98 -21.61
C THR A 242 16.57 6.91 -22.04
N ASP A 243 17.81 7.04 -21.58
CA ASP A 243 18.91 6.12 -21.84
C ASP A 243 19.11 5.14 -20.67
N GLU A 244 18.92 3.85 -20.96
CA GLU A 244 19.17 2.74 -20.05
C GLU A 244 20.60 2.72 -19.51
N GLN A 245 21.60 2.88 -20.37
CA GLN A 245 23.01 2.84 -19.98
C GLN A 245 23.36 4.01 -19.06
N TYR A 246 22.77 5.17 -19.30
CA TYR A 246 23.02 6.36 -18.49
C TYR A 246 22.41 6.21 -17.09
N LEU A 247 21.20 5.64 -16.98
CA LEU A 247 20.59 5.29 -15.70
C LEU A 247 21.46 4.29 -14.92
N GLU A 248 22.01 3.27 -15.57
CA GLU A 248 22.88 2.29 -14.94
C GLU A 248 24.20 2.89 -14.43
N GLN A 249 24.86 3.72 -15.24
CA GLN A 249 26.08 4.41 -14.84
C GLN A 249 25.84 5.34 -13.67
N THR A 250 24.65 5.95 -13.60
CA THR A 250 24.23 6.78 -12.47
C THR A 250 24.00 5.93 -11.22
N ALA A 251 23.26 4.83 -11.35
CA ALA A 251 22.99 3.90 -10.25
C ALA A 251 24.26 3.27 -9.66
N ALA A 252 25.31 3.07 -10.47
CA ALA A 252 26.60 2.59 -10.00
C ALA A 252 27.33 3.58 -9.05
N LYS A 253 26.98 4.87 -9.09
CA LYS A 253 27.59 5.93 -8.28
C LYS A 253 26.79 6.30 -7.03
N LEU A 254 25.56 5.80 -6.90
CA LEU A 254 24.69 6.07 -5.75
C LEU A 254 25.13 5.25 -4.53
N ASP A 255 24.86 5.78 -3.34
CA ASP A 255 24.94 5.00 -2.11
C ASP A 255 23.84 3.93 -2.04
N HIS A 256 23.97 3.01 -1.10
CA HIS A 256 23.06 1.87 -0.99
C HIS A 256 21.60 2.31 -0.75
N GLU A 257 21.36 3.32 0.08
CA GLU A 257 20.00 3.80 0.38
C GLU A 257 19.32 4.35 -0.88
N ARG A 258 19.98 5.25 -1.63
CA ARG A 258 19.40 5.79 -2.87
C ARG A 258 19.31 4.77 -3.99
N TYR A 259 20.21 3.79 -4.00
CA TYR A 259 20.13 2.69 -4.94
C TYR A 259 18.86 1.87 -4.76
N GLN A 260 18.47 1.60 -3.50
CA GLN A 260 17.24 0.89 -3.15
C GLN A 260 16.00 1.66 -3.66
N ASP A 261 15.98 2.98 -3.48
CA ASP A 261 14.86 3.83 -3.92
C ASP A 261 14.63 3.79 -5.44
N ILE A 262 15.70 3.70 -6.24
CA ILE A 262 15.59 3.68 -7.71
C ILE A 262 15.50 2.27 -8.29
N TYR A 263 15.63 1.22 -7.46
CA TYR A 263 15.66 -0.17 -7.92
C TYR A 263 14.43 -0.58 -8.73
N PRO A 264 13.18 -0.20 -8.36
CA PRO A 264 12.01 -0.52 -9.17
C PRO A 264 12.08 0.07 -10.59
N ALA A 265 12.65 1.28 -10.74
CA ALA A 265 12.82 1.91 -12.04
C ALA A 265 13.89 1.21 -12.89
N LEU A 266 15.00 0.78 -12.26
CA LEU A 266 16.03 -0.03 -12.90
C LEU A 266 15.45 -1.35 -13.43
N MET A 267 14.71 -2.08 -12.60
CA MET A 267 14.03 -3.32 -12.99
C MET A 267 13.07 -3.13 -14.18
N LYS A 268 12.35 -2.00 -14.21
CA LYS A 268 11.36 -1.69 -15.25
C LYS A 268 12.01 -1.29 -16.58
N LYS A 269 13.17 -0.62 -16.54
CA LYS A 269 13.78 0.00 -17.72
C LYS A 269 15.02 -0.70 -18.24
N CYS A 270 15.76 -1.38 -17.38
CA CYS A 270 17.04 -1.96 -17.72
C CYS A 270 16.91 -3.45 -18.00
N SER A 271 17.06 -3.80 -19.28
CA SER A 271 17.00 -5.16 -19.81
C SER A 271 18.01 -6.11 -19.14
N LYS A 272 19.13 -5.60 -18.63
CA LYS A 272 20.15 -6.42 -17.94
C LYS A 272 19.72 -6.97 -16.59
N TYR A 273 18.68 -6.43 -15.97
CA TYR A 273 18.22 -6.88 -14.64
C TYR A 273 17.37 -8.14 -14.77
N THR A 274 18.00 -9.20 -15.27
CA THR A 274 17.44 -10.56 -15.25
C THR A 274 17.44 -11.09 -13.82
N PRO A 275 16.63 -12.13 -13.51
CA PRO A 275 16.67 -12.77 -12.19
C PRO A 275 18.09 -13.14 -11.73
N GLU A 276 18.93 -13.64 -12.63
CA GLU A 276 20.32 -14.01 -12.34
C GLU A 276 21.16 -12.79 -11.94
N PHE A 277 20.97 -11.66 -12.64
CA PHE A 277 21.66 -10.41 -12.31
C PHE A 277 21.23 -9.87 -10.95
N ILE A 278 19.92 -9.86 -10.67
CA ILE A 278 19.34 -9.39 -9.40
C ILE A 278 19.95 -10.13 -8.21
N ILE A 279 20.10 -11.46 -8.34
CA ILE A 279 20.74 -12.27 -7.32
C ILE A 279 22.19 -11.86 -7.12
N GLN A 280 22.96 -11.62 -8.18
CA GLN A 280 24.37 -11.22 -8.07
C GLN A 280 24.55 -9.79 -7.54
N ASP A 281 23.52 -8.94 -7.66
CA ASP A 281 23.54 -7.58 -7.16
C ASP A 281 23.28 -7.51 -5.65
N LYS A 282 24.39 -7.39 -4.90
CA LYS A 282 24.40 -7.26 -3.43
C LYS A 282 23.65 -6.03 -2.91
N ARG A 283 23.29 -5.09 -3.78
CA ARG A 283 22.57 -3.88 -3.42
C ARG A 283 21.08 -3.98 -3.70
N ALA A 284 20.59 -5.07 -4.28
CA ALA A 284 19.16 -5.22 -4.55
C ALA A 284 18.36 -5.33 -3.23
N PRO A 285 17.10 -4.87 -3.20
CA PRO A 285 16.20 -5.11 -2.08
C PRO A 285 15.97 -6.61 -1.87
N GLN A 286 15.78 -7.01 -0.61
CA GLN A 286 15.60 -8.42 -0.27
C GLN A 286 14.34 -9.03 -0.91
N GLU A 287 13.27 -8.25 -1.02
CA GLU A 287 12.02 -8.65 -1.68
C GLU A 287 12.24 -8.98 -3.16
N GLU A 288 13.17 -8.28 -3.82
CA GLU A 288 13.49 -8.52 -5.23
C GLU A 288 14.36 -9.77 -5.41
N TRP A 289 15.24 -10.09 -4.45
CA TRP A 289 15.91 -11.40 -4.44
C TRP A 289 14.91 -12.56 -4.35
N GLU A 290 13.86 -12.43 -3.53
CA GLU A 290 12.85 -13.48 -3.39
C GLU A 290 12.08 -13.71 -4.69
N LYS A 291 11.65 -12.62 -5.35
CA LYS A 291 10.96 -12.70 -6.64
C LYS A 291 11.86 -13.24 -7.73
N ALA A 292 13.13 -12.83 -7.75
CA ALA A 292 14.11 -13.35 -8.70
C ALA A 292 14.32 -14.86 -8.52
N LEU A 293 14.47 -15.34 -7.27
CA LEU A 293 14.60 -16.76 -6.97
C LEU A 293 13.40 -17.60 -7.44
N ASP A 294 12.18 -17.05 -7.41
CA ASP A 294 11.00 -17.77 -7.91
C ASP A 294 11.12 -18.09 -9.41
N LEU A 295 11.85 -17.27 -10.16
CA LEU A 295 12.03 -17.41 -11.61
C LEU A 295 13.29 -18.18 -12.02
N ILE A 296 14.27 -18.35 -11.11
CA ILE A 296 15.53 -19.04 -11.42
C ILE A 296 15.35 -20.56 -11.31
N GLU A 297 15.68 -21.26 -12.40
CA GLU A 297 15.73 -22.73 -12.46
C GLU A 297 17.16 -23.29 -12.57
N ALA A 298 18.14 -22.43 -12.86
CA ALA A 298 19.54 -22.79 -12.98
C ALA A 298 20.10 -23.29 -11.64
N GLN A 299 20.38 -24.59 -11.57
CA GLN A 299 20.70 -25.30 -10.33
C GLN A 299 22.05 -24.88 -9.71
N ASP A 300 23.00 -24.46 -10.53
CA ASP A 300 24.29 -23.91 -10.11
C ASP A 300 24.12 -22.53 -9.43
N ILE A 301 23.25 -21.67 -9.96
CA ILE A 301 22.90 -20.38 -9.35
C ILE A 301 22.16 -20.61 -8.03
N LEU A 302 21.17 -21.51 -7.99
CA LEU A 302 20.45 -21.85 -6.76
C LEU A 302 21.39 -22.36 -5.67
N LYS A 303 22.34 -23.24 -6.04
CA LYS A 303 23.36 -23.72 -5.11
C LYS A 303 24.24 -22.58 -4.60
N TYR A 304 24.71 -21.70 -5.50
CA TYR A 304 25.51 -20.54 -5.10
C TYR A 304 24.78 -19.65 -4.09
N VAL A 305 23.49 -19.39 -4.30
CA VAL A 305 22.67 -18.61 -3.36
C VAL A 305 22.55 -19.31 -2.03
N ALA A 306 22.27 -20.61 -2.02
CA ALA A 306 22.12 -21.40 -0.79
C ALA A 306 23.42 -21.46 0.04
N GLU A 307 24.60 -21.45 -0.59
CA GLU A 307 25.91 -21.48 0.08
C GLU A 307 26.44 -20.08 0.47
N SER A 308 25.92 -19.01 -0.12
CA SER A 308 26.51 -17.68 -0.01
C SER A 308 26.28 -17.02 1.36
N VAL A 309 27.35 -16.42 1.90
CA VAL A 309 27.34 -15.72 3.19
C VAL A 309 26.59 -14.39 3.16
N LEU A 310 26.33 -13.86 1.97
CA LEU A 310 25.81 -12.50 1.77
C LEU A 310 24.30 -12.41 1.85
N TYR A 311 23.59 -13.53 1.70
CA TYR A 311 22.14 -13.54 1.71
C TYR A 311 21.57 -13.85 3.10
N PRO A 312 20.44 -13.24 3.47
CA PRO A 312 19.68 -13.61 4.65
C PRO A 312 19.23 -15.08 4.59
N ASP A 313 19.07 -15.72 5.76
CA ASP A 313 18.72 -17.15 5.85
C ASP A 313 17.50 -17.54 5.03
N ARG A 314 16.44 -16.71 5.04
CA ARG A 314 15.21 -16.99 4.29
C ARG A 314 15.44 -17.12 2.77
N ILE A 315 16.38 -16.35 2.21
CA ILE A 315 16.76 -16.41 0.79
C ILE A 315 17.53 -17.70 0.50
N ARG A 316 18.48 -18.06 1.38
CA ARG A 316 19.27 -19.28 1.24
C ARG A 316 18.41 -20.54 1.34
N VAL A 317 17.52 -20.60 2.33
CA VAL A 317 16.58 -21.71 2.51
C VAL A 317 15.66 -21.83 1.29
N LYS A 318 15.12 -20.71 0.78
CA LYS A 318 14.31 -20.71 -0.44
C LYS A 318 15.07 -21.28 -1.64
N ALA A 319 16.34 -20.92 -1.82
CA ALA A 319 17.17 -21.46 -2.87
C ALA A 319 17.46 -22.96 -2.69
N ALA A 320 17.75 -23.40 -1.46
CA ALA A 320 17.95 -24.81 -1.13
C ALA A 320 16.72 -25.69 -1.46
N LYS A 321 15.51 -25.19 -1.18
CA LYS A 321 14.24 -25.86 -1.54
C LYS A 321 14.06 -26.12 -3.03
N LYS A 322 14.67 -25.30 -3.89
CA LYS A 322 14.58 -25.42 -5.35
C LYS A 322 15.65 -26.35 -5.95
N LEU A 323 16.57 -26.88 -5.15
CA LEU A 323 17.58 -27.83 -5.64
C LEU A 323 16.97 -29.21 -5.88
N GLY A 324 17.07 -29.71 -7.11
CA GLY A 324 16.51 -31.00 -7.52
C GLY A 324 17.53 -32.16 -7.58
N SER A 325 18.83 -31.87 -7.70
CA SER A 325 19.88 -32.90 -7.76
C SER A 325 20.33 -33.33 -6.37
N GLN A 326 20.34 -34.64 -6.13
CA GLN A 326 20.80 -35.23 -4.88
C GLN A 326 22.28 -34.92 -4.61
N GLU A 327 23.10 -34.83 -5.65
CA GLU A 327 24.52 -34.47 -5.57
C GLU A 327 24.71 -33.00 -5.16
N LEU A 328 23.89 -32.09 -5.69
CA LEU A 328 23.93 -30.68 -5.29
C LEU A 328 23.45 -30.48 -3.86
N LEU A 329 22.37 -31.17 -3.45
CA LEU A 329 21.87 -31.18 -2.08
C LEU A 329 22.95 -31.70 -1.11
N ALA A 330 23.60 -32.82 -1.45
CA ALA A 330 24.69 -33.37 -0.65
C ALA A 330 25.90 -32.42 -0.58
N SER A 331 26.26 -31.81 -1.71
CA SER A 331 27.33 -30.81 -1.75
C SER A 331 27.01 -29.60 -0.85
N LEU A 332 25.78 -29.09 -0.90
CA LEU A 332 25.32 -27.98 -0.06
C LEU A 332 25.42 -28.36 1.42
N ALA A 333 24.90 -29.54 1.82
CA ALA A 333 24.95 -30.02 3.20
C ALA A 333 26.39 -30.27 3.73
N LEU A 334 27.33 -30.62 2.85
CA LEU A 334 28.74 -30.80 3.21
C LEU A 334 29.51 -29.47 3.28
N GLY A 335 29.15 -28.49 2.43
CA GLY A 335 29.91 -27.26 2.23
C GLY A 335 29.38 -26.04 2.99
N THR A 336 28.09 -26.02 3.33
CA THR A 336 27.48 -24.85 3.99
C THR A 336 27.96 -24.70 5.43
N ILE A 337 28.21 -23.45 5.83
CA ILE A 337 28.40 -23.08 7.23
C ILE A 337 27.07 -22.74 7.92
N TYR A 338 25.99 -22.60 7.14
CA TYR A 338 24.66 -22.23 7.62
C TYR A 338 23.81 -23.47 7.81
N GLU A 339 23.31 -23.64 9.03
CA GLU A 339 22.57 -24.82 9.43
C GLU A 339 21.25 -24.96 8.67
N GLU A 340 20.47 -23.89 8.55
CA GLU A 340 19.12 -23.95 7.97
C GLU A 340 19.08 -24.40 6.50
N PRO A 341 19.90 -23.83 5.57
CA PRO A 341 19.96 -24.35 4.19
C PRO A 341 20.45 -25.79 4.12
N GLY A 342 21.35 -26.20 5.02
CA GLY A 342 21.86 -27.57 5.09
C GLY A 342 20.81 -28.56 5.58
N LYS A 343 20.00 -28.19 6.58
CA LYS A 343 18.86 -28.98 7.07
C LYS A 343 17.85 -29.20 5.95
N GLU A 344 17.49 -28.14 5.23
CA GLU A 344 16.56 -28.22 4.11
C GLU A 344 17.11 -29.15 3.02
N ALA A 345 18.41 -29.07 2.73
CA ALA A 345 19.05 -29.96 1.78
C ALA A 345 18.93 -31.43 2.19
N ILE A 346 19.22 -31.75 3.45
CA ILE A 346 19.09 -33.10 4.01
C ILE A 346 17.64 -33.60 3.99
N ALA A 347 16.68 -32.73 4.30
CA ALA A 347 15.27 -33.07 4.30
C ALA A 347 14.78 -33.52 2.90
N ALA A 348 15.23 -32.82 1.86
CA ALA A 348 14.94 -33.13 0.47
C ALA A 348 15.70 -34.36 -0.09
N MET A 349 16.69 -34.87 0.63
CA MET A 349 17.48 -36.02 0.16
C MET A 349 16.74 -37.37 0.35
N THR A 350 16.91 -38.22 -0.66
CA THR A 350 16.43 -39.60 -0.70
C THR A 350 17.56 -40.62 -0.93
N ASP A 351 18.70 -40.19 -1.47
CA ASP A 351 19.86 -41.06 -1.65
C ASP A 351 20.53 -41.38 -0.30
N ARG A 352 20.42 -42.66 0.10
CA ARG A 352 20.94 -43.15 1.38
C ARG A 352 22.46 -43.14 1.45
N ASP A 353 23.17 -43.33 0.34
CA ASP A 353 24.64 -43.35 0.36
C ASP A 353 25.21 -41.94 0.47
N LEU A 354 24.58 -40.96 -0.18
CA LEU A 354 24.92 -39.55 0.03
C LEU A 354 24.61 -39.08 1.46
N LEU A 355 23.49 -39.53 2.05
CA LEU A 355 23.21 -39.25 3.46
C LEU A 355 24.28 -39.83 4.39
N ARG A 356 24.72 -41.08 4.17
CA ARG A 356 25.81 -41.69 4.95
C ARG A 356 27.11 -40.91 4.79
N LYS A 357 27.37 -40.38 3.60
CA LYS A 357 28.52 -39.50 3.36
C LYS A 357 28.45 -38.24 4.21
N ILE A 358 27.30 -37.56 4.27
CA ILE A 358 27.10 -36.37 5.11
C ILE A 358 27.34 -36.69 6.60
N VAL A 359 26.82 -37.81 7.10
CA VAL A 359 27.05 -38.27 8.49
C VAL A 359 28.54 -38.38 8.81
N ARG A 360 29.36 -38.83 7.86
CA ARG A 360 30.80 -39.05 8.07
C ARG A 360 31.65 -37.80 7.85
N GLU A 361 31.28 -36.97 6.88
CA GLU A 361 32.17 -35.94 6.34
C GLU A 361 31.75 -34.50 6.64
N SER A 362 30.48 -34.25 7.00
CA SER A 362 30.04 -32.87 7.29
C SER A 362 30.77 -32.33 8.52
N ARG A 363 31.21 -31.07 8.44
CA ARG A 363 31.87 -30.40 9.59
C ARG A 363 30.87 -29.90 10.61
N ASN A 364 29.60 -29.76 10.23
CA ASN A 364 28.53 -29.30 11.11
C ASN A 364 27.86 -30.50 11.77
N ILE A 365 27.99 -30.59 13.09
CA ILE A 365 27.45 -31.71 13.89
C ILE A 365 25.93 -31.84 13.75
N PHE A 366 25.20 -30.73 13.64
CA PHE A 366 23.74 -30.75 13.46
C PHE A 366 23.34 -31.33 12.11
N LEU A 367 24.11 -31.04 11.06
CA LEU A 367 23.87 -31.63 9.73
C LEU A 367 24.19 -33.13 9.71
N ARG A 368 25.27 -33.56 10.37
CA ARG A 368 25.56 -35.00 10.54
C ARG A 368 24.43 -35.70 11.27
N TRP A 369 23.93 -35.10 12.34
CA TRP A 369 22.86 -35.65 13.15
C TRP A 369 21.54 -35.72 12.37
N GLY A 370 21.16 -34.64 11.68
CA GLY A 370 19.99 -34.62 10.80
C GLY A 370 20.05 -35.70 9.70
N ALA A 371 21.22 -35.94 9.11
CA ALA A 371 21.41 -36.99 8.12
C ALA A 371 21.30 -38.40 8.71
N ALA A 372 21.81 -38.63 9.93
CA ALA A 372 21.68 -39.90 10.64
C ALA A 372 20.21 -40.20 10.98
N TRP A 373 19.47 -39.18 11.43
CA TRP A 373 18.02 -39.26 11.64
C TRP A 373 17.25 -39.55 10.37
N ARG A 374 17.60 -38.89 9.26
CA ARG A 374 16.97 -39.13 7.95
C ARG A 374 17.17 -40.58 7.48
N LEU A 375 18.31 -41.19 7.81
CA LEU A 375 18.58 -42.61 7.52
C LEU A 375 17.81 -43.58 8.43
N GLN A 376 17.33 -43.12 9.58
CA GLN A 376 16.75 -43.94 10.65
C GLN A 376 17.69 -45.08 11.09
N ASP A 377 19.00 -44.80 11.13
CA ASP A 377 20.02 -45.78 11.53
C ASP A 377 20.45 -45.50 12.98
N PRO A 378 20.01 -46.31 13.95
CA PRO A 378 20.28 -46.05 15.36
C PRO A 378 21.77 -46.09 15.69
N VAL A 379 22.57 -46.88 14.98
CA VAL A 379 24.02 -46.95 15.21
C VAL A 379 24.69 -45.65 14.78
N LEU A 380 24.30 -45.11 13.62
CA LEU A 380 24.84 -43.82 13.16
C LEU A 380 24.40 -42.66 14.06
N ILE A 381 23.16 -42.67 14.54
CA ILE A 381 22.65 -41.65 15.48
C ILE A 381 23.48 -41.66 16.76
N THR A 382 23.63 -42.82 17.42
CA THR A 382 24.44 -42.94 18.64
C THR A 382 25.90 -42.53 18.42
N ASN A 383 26.51 -42.91 17.29
CA ASN A 383 27.89 -42.52 17.00
C ASN A 383 28.05 -41.00 16.87
N VAL A 384 27.13 -40.32 16.17
CA VAL A 384 27.17 -38.85 16.03
C VAL A 384 26.94 -38.16 17.38
N GLU A 385 26.05 -38.69 18.21
CA GLU A 385 25.78 -38.17 19.56
C GLU A 385 27.03 -38.24 20.45
N LEU A 386 27.71 -39.39 20.48
CA LEU A 386 28.96 -39.57 21.22
C LEU A 386 30.07 -38.63 20.74
N GLU A 387 30.12 -38.32 19.43
CA GLU A 387 31.10 -37.37 18.88
C GLU A 387 30.78 -35.90 19.22
N ALA A 388 29.53 -35.57 19.51
CA ALA A 388 29.12 -34.22 19.91
C ALA A 388 29.53 -33.88 21.35
N GLU A 389 29.65 -34.89 22.22
CA GLU A 389 29.96 -34.79 23.66
C GLU A 389 31.18 -33.91 24.01
N PRO A 390 32.32 -33.90 23.26
CA PRO A 390 33.51 -33.18 23.70
C PRO A 390 33.55 -31.69 23.33
N LYS A 391 32.68 -31.19 22.44
CA LYS A 391 32.84 -29.83 21.84
C LYS A 391 31.86 -28.78 22.34
N GLY A 392 30.80 -29.16 23.05
CA GLY A 392 29.79 -28.23 23.58
C GLY A 392 29.75 -28.22 25.10
N ASN A 393 30.67 -27.52 25.76
CA ASN A 393 30.65 -27.22 27.21
C ASN A 393 30.27 -28.37 28.20
N GLY A 394 30.32 -29.64 27.79
CA GLY A 394 30.19 -30.83 28.64
C GLY A 394 28.80 -31.18 29.20
N HIS A 395 27.70 -30.57 28.74
CA HIS A 395 26.41 -30.74 29.44
C HIS A 395 25.16 -31.03 28.60
N MET A 396 25.20 -31.02 27.27
CA MET A 396 23.95 -31.06 26.47
C MET A 396 23.93 -32.20 25.45
N VAL A 397 22.89 -33.03 25.52
CA VAL A 397 22.42 -33.85 24.37
C VAL A 397 20.95 -33.53 24.16
N ILE A 398 20.60 -33.24 22.91
CA ILE A 398 19.21 -33.27 22.44
C ILE A 398 18.91 -34.73 22.17
N VAL A 399 18.15 -35.38 23.06
CA VAL A 399 17.99 -36.85 23.03
C VAL A 399 16.86 -37.27 22.11
N THR A 400 15.90 -36.39 21.83
CA THR A 400 14.79 -36.72 20.93
C THR A 400 14.19 -35.46 20.32
N VAL A 401 14.21 -35.34 18.99
CA VAL A 401 13.32 -34.45 18.26
C VAL A 401 12.09 -35.27 17.86
N LYS A 402 10.91 -34.90 18.39
CA LYS A 402 9.63 -35.47 17.96
C LYS A 402 9.15 -34.71 16.72
N LYS A 403 8.32 -35.40 15.91
CA LYS A 403 7.65 -34.99 14.66
C LYS A 403 7.91 -33.54 14.20
N ASP A 404 8.55 -33.40 13.04
CA ASP A 404 8.70 -32.14 12.28
C ASP A 404 9.56 -31.03 12.92
N TRP A 405 10.44 -31.35 13.88
CA TRP A 405 11.35 -30.40 14.55
C TRP A 405 10.69 -29.40 15.53
N GLU A 406 9.38 -29.50 15.75
CA GLU A 406 8.60 -28.59 16.61
C GLU A 406 8.68 -28.94 18.11
N GLN A 407 9.19 -30.13 18.46
CA GLN A 407 9.32 -30.56 19.85
C GLN A 407 10.66 -31.27 20.06
N TYR A 408 11.41 -30.84 21.07
CA TYR A 408 12.65 -31.49 21.44
C TYR A 408 12.77 -31.67 22.95
N GLU A 409 13.43 -32.76 23.35
CA GLU A 409 13.82 -33.03 24.73
C GLU A 409 15.34 -32.85 24.88
N GLU A 410 15.74 -31.92 25.74
CA GLU A 410 17.14 -31.79 26.18
C GLU A 410 17.37 -32.70 27.38
N ARG A 411 18.47 -33.45 27.39
CA ARG A 411 18.89 -34.25 28.54
C ARG A 411 20.33 -33.91 28.94
N CYS A 412 20.57 -33.57 30.21
CA CYS A 412 21.94 -33.47 30.76
C CYS A 412 22.50 -34.88 30.85
N ILE A 413 23.48 -35.27 30.01
CA ILE A 413 24.07 -36.62 30.04
C ILE A 413 24.61 -36.95 31.44
N ARG A 414 25.23 -35.97 32.11
CA ARG A 414 25.89 -36.18 33.40
C ARG A 414 24.93 -36.60 34.51
N CYS A 415 23.66 -36.17 34.48
CA CYS A 415 22.70 -36.47 35.55
C CYS A 415 21.38 -37.07 35.07
N GLY A 416 21.20 -37.25 33.76
CA GLY A 416 19.96 -37.72 33.15
C GLY A 416 18.79 -36.75 33.25
N ALA A 417 18.98 -35.50 33.73
CA ALA A 417 17.88 -34.54 33.88
C ALA A 417 17.31 -34.18 32.50
N VAL A 418 16.00 -34.36 32.35
CA VAL A 418 15.25 -34.01 31.13
C VAL A 418 14.62 -32.64 31.33
N TYR A 419 14.84 -31.73 30.39
CA TYR A 419 14.10 -30.48 30.26
C TYR A 419 13.41 -30.48 28.90
N GLY A 420 12.09 -30.32 28.91
CA GLY A 420 11.28 -30.17 27.71
C GLY A 420 10.83 -28.73 27.57
N HIS A 421 10.91 -28.20 26.35
CA HIS A 421 10.26 -26.95 25.98
C HIS A 421 9.20 -27.25 24.91
N GLU A 422 7.98 -26.78 25.11
CA GLU A 422 7.04 -26.57 24.01
C GLU A 422 7.51 -25.30 23.29
N ASP A 423 7.73 -25.40 21.98
CA ASP A 423 8.19 -24.30 21.14
C ASP A 423 7.15 -23.15 21.17
N ASP A 424 7.39 -22.13 21.98
CA ASP A 424 6.68 -20.86 21.88
C ASP A 424 7.41 -20.00 20.84
N SER A 425 7.05 -20.22 19.57
CA SER A 425 7.65 -19.63 18.37
C SER A 425 7.70 -18.09 18.30
N GLU A 426 7.37 -17.38 19.39
CA GLU A 426 7.57 -15.94 19.57
C GLU A 426 8.87 -15.59 20.34
N SER A 427 9.63 -16.55 20.89
CA SER A 427 10.74 -16.27 21.82
C SER A 427 12.17 -16.22 21.24
N THR A 428 12.34 -15.97 19.94
CA THR A 428 13.69 -15.83 19.31
C THR A 428 14.55 -14.69 19.88
N THR A 429 13.98 -13.81 20.71
CA THR A 429 14.73 -12.76 21.46
C THR A 429 15.25 -13.19 22.83
N TYR A 430 14.95 -14.42 23.29
CA TYR A 430 15.29 -14.89 24.64
C TYR A 430 16.06 -16.22 24.64
N TYR A 431 17.21 -16.28 23.96
CA TYR A 431 18.29 -17.23 24.29
C TYR A 431 18.96 -16.88 25.64
N GLY A 432 18.17 -16.71 26.70
CA GLY A 432 18.55 -16.06 27.95
C GLY A 432 18.39 -16.89 29.22
N LYS A 433 17.98 -18.16 29.13
CA LYS A 433 18.07 -19.12 30.23
C LYS A 433 18.65 -20.44 29.75
N SER A 434 19.87 -20.38 29.22
CA SER A 434 20.67 -21.59 29.03
C SER A 434 20.96 -22.26 30.38
N PHE A 435 21.33 -23.54 30.33
CA PHE A 435 21.88 -24.35 31.44
C PHE A 435 22.93 -23.62 32.32
N ASN A 436 23.50 -22.50 31.87
CA ASN A 436 24.38 -21.64 32.67
C ASN A 436 23.74 -21.15 33.98
N SER A 437 22.42 -21.20 34.13
CA SER A 437 21.72 -20.78 35.36
C SER A 437 21.52 -21.91 36.39
N PHE A 438 21.75 -23.18 36.02
CA PHE A 438 21.71 -24.33 36.94
C PHE A 438 22.80 -25.37 36.57
N PRO A 439 24.05 -25.20 37.01
CA PRO A 439 25.08 -26.21 36.77
C PRO A 439 24.66 -27.56 37.37
N CYS A 440 24.74 -28.65 36.58
CA CYS A 440 24.54 -30.01 37.08
C CYS A 440 25.50 -30.18 38.30
N LYS A 441 24.97 -30.42 39.52
CA LYS A 441 25.77 -30.42 40.76
C LYS A 441 26.96 -31.41 40.61
N PRO A 442 28.19 -31.00 40.95
CA PRO A 442 29.40 -31.78 40.65
C PRO A 442 29.45 -33.17 41.30
N ASP A 443 28.66 -33.41 42.35
CA ASP A 443 28.75 -34.59 43.22
C ASP A 443 27.75 -35.71 42.88
N MET A 444 27.03 -35.63 41.77
CA MET A 444 26.13 -36.72 41.37
C MET A 444 26.92 -37.84 40.67
N PRO A 445 26.69 -39.13 41.02
CA PRO A 445 27.35 -40.25 40.37
C PRO A 445 26.99 -40.28 38.88
N VAL A 446 28.02 -40.45 38.05
CA VAL A 446 27.88 -40.62 36.59
C VAL A 446 27.11 -41.92 36.35
N LEU A 447 26.05 -41.86 35.55
CA LEU A 447 25.24 -43.01 35.14
C LEU A 447 26.00 -43.93 34.19
#